data_AF-A0A9X0U5K8-F1
#
_entry.id   AF-A0A9X0U5K8-F1
#
_cell.length_a   1.000
_cell.length_b   1.000
_cell.length_c   1.000
_cell.angle_alpha   90.00
_cell.angle_beta   90.00
_cell.angle_gamma   90.00
#
_symmetry.space_group_name_H-M   'P 1'
#
loop_
_entity.id
_entity.type
_entity.pdbx_description
1 polymer ?
#
loop_
_entity_poly.entity_id
_entity_poly.type
_entity_poly.pdbx_seq_one_letter_code
_entity_poly.pdbx_strand_id
1 'polypeptide(L)' 'MLLAMEGEKVLPPVIEAAFGWVPAARRGWEAMTLTQRRTSLLAVFYYQSPEAREKRVKRLVEDCLKVAGR' A
#
# COMPACT_ATOMS: atom_id res chain seq x y z
N MET A 1 -5.35 16.66 7.54
CA MET A 1 -5.52 15.62 6.48
C MET A 1 -4.56 15.90 5.32
N LEU A 2 -3.24 15.75 5.51
CA LEU A 2 -2.23 16.12 4.50
C LEU A 2 -1.02 15.16 4.43
N LEU A 3 -1.08 13.98 5.07
CA LEU A 3 0.02 13.01 5.03
C LEU A 3 -0.07 12.00 3.87
N ALA A 4 -1.25 11.81 3.27
CA ALA A 4 -1.40 10.85 2.18
C ALA A 4 -0.75 11.34 0.87
N MET A 5 -0.71 12.66 0.63
CA MET A 5 -0.09 13.24 -0.56
C MET A 5 1.44 13.16 -0.50
N GLU A 6 2.05 13.20 0.69
CA GLU A 6 3.48 12.86 0.85
C GLU A 6 3.72 11.36 0.75
N GLY A 7 2.79 10.54 1.26
CA GLY A 7 2.82 9.08 1.12
C GLY A 7 2.83 8.57 -0.33
N GLU A 8 2.37 9.38 -1.30
CA GLU A 8 2.49 9.08 -2.74
C GLU A 8 3.91 9.27 -3.28
N LYS A 9 4.70 10.17 -2.68
CA LYS A 9 6.11 10.39 -3.04
C LYS A 9 7.04 9.45 -2.27
N VAL A 10 6.68 9.11 -1.04
CA VAL A 10 7.47 8.24 -0.16
C VAL A 10 6.56 7.18 0.45
N LEU A 11 6.80 5.92 0.11
CA LEU A 11 6.04 4.80 0.67
C LEU A 11 6.27 4.69 2.19
N PRO A 12 5.22 4.46 2.99
CA PRO A 12 5.38 4.10 4.39
C PRO A 12 6.32 2.90 4.55
N PRO A 13 7.26 2.91 5.52
CA PRO A 13 8.26 1.85 5.67
C PRO A 13 7.67 0.44 5.79
N VAL A 14 6.49 0.31 6.40
CA VAL A 14 5.78 -0.98 6.53
C VAL A 14 5.31 -1.54 5.17
N ILE A 15 4.96 -0.68 4.23
CA ILE A 15 4.57 -1.08 2.88
C ILE A 15 5.82 -1.39 2.05
N GLU A 16 6.86 -0.56 2.20
CA GLU A 16 8.14 -0.77 1.51
C GLU A 16 8.76 -2.13 1.91
N ALA A 17 8.77 -2.45 3.20
CA ALA A 17 9.20 -3.75 3.68
C ALA A 17 8.37 -4.88 3.05
N ALA A 18 7.04 -4.76 3.03
CA ALA A 18 6.15 -5.76 2.41
C ALA A 18 6.44 -5.97 0.91
N PHE A 19 6.77 -4.91 0.19
CA PHE A 19 7.19 -5.01 -1.22
C PHE A 19 8.58 -5.63 -1.40
N GLY A 20 9.47 -5.48 -0.43
CA GLY A 20 10.74 -6.23 -0.39
C GLY A 20 10.52 -7.74 -0.30
N TRP A 21 9.56 -8.17 0.53
CA TRP A 21 9.19 -9.59 0.66
C TRP A 21 8.40 -10.12 -0.56
N VAL A 22 7.59 -9.26 -1.18
CA VAL A 22 6.74 -9.63 -2.33
C VAL A 22 6.98 -8.67 -3.51
N PRO A 23 8.06 -8.86 -4.29
CA PRO A 23 8.40 -7.95 -5.39
C PRO A 23 7.32 -7.83 -6.47
N ALA A 24 6.51 -8.87 -6.67
CA ALA A 24 5.38 -8.84 -7.60
C ALA A 24 4.29 -7.83 -7.18
N ALA A 25 4.11 -7.61 -5.87
CA ALA A 25 3.19 -6.60 -5.37
C ALA A 25 3.70 -5.19 -5.69
N ARG A 26 5.01 -4.96 -5.74
CA ARG A 26 5.56 -3.66 -6.18
C ARG A 26 5.17 -3.32 -7.61
N ARG A 27 5.23 -4.31 -8.52
CA ARG A 27 4.76 -4.12 -9.90
C ARG A 27 3.27 -3.79 -9.97
N GLY A 28 2.47 -4.49 -9.16
CA GLY A 28 1.04 -4.21 -9.03
C GLY A 28 0.76 -2.81 -8.52
N TRP A 29 1.51 -2.36 -7.51
CA TRP A 29 1.45 -1.00 -7.00
C TRP A 29 1.77 0.02 -8.09
N GLU A 30 2.85 -0.20 -8.84
CA GLU A 30 3.27 0.64 -9.97
C GLU A 30 2.26 0.66 -11.13
N ALA A 31 1.45 -0.38 -11.27
CA ALA A 31 0.35 -0.45 -12.24
C ALA A 31 -0.99 0.15 -11.73
N MET A 32 -1.14 0.36 -10.41
CA MET A 32 -2.32 1.01 -9.85
C MET A 32 -2.41 2.49 -10.24
N THR A 33 -3.64 2.97 -10.42
CA THR A 33 -3.94 4.39 -10.59
C THR A 33 -3.61 5.19 -9.33
N LEU A 34 -3.38 6.50 -9.48
CA LEU A 34 -3.12 7.41 -8.36
C LEU A 34 -4.23 7.36 -7.30
N THR A 35 -5.50 7.26 -7.72
CA THR A 35 -6.64 7.15 -6.81
C THR A 35 -6.60 5.86 -5.98
N GLN A 36 -6.23 4.72 -6.58
CA GLN A 36 -6.09 3.45 -5.87
C GLN A 36 -4.96 3.49 -4.84
N ARG A 37 -3.81 4.08 -5.20
CA ARG A 37 -2.68 4.27 -4.27
C ARG A 37 -3.05 5.17 -3.10
N ARG A 38 -3.68 6.33 -3.38
CA ARG A 38 -4.18 7.27 -2.36
C ARG A 38 -5.10 6.61 -1.35
N THR A 39 -6.10 5.90 -1.86
CA THR A 39 -7.09 5.21 -1.02
C THR A 39 -6.42 4.16 -0.15
N SER A 40 -5.45 3.43 -0.71
CA SER A 40 -4.71 2.39 0.02
C SER A 40 -3.82 2.99 1.11
N LEU A 41 -3.14 4.10 0.84
CA LEU A 41 -2.32 4.82 1.83
C LEU A 41 -3.17 5.38 2.96
N LEU A 42 -4.26 6.07 2.63
CA LEU A 42 -5.20 6.61 3.61
C LEU A 42 -5.73 5.52 4.54
N ALA A 43 -6.10 4.37 3.98
CA ALA A 43 -6.56 3.23 4.78
C ALA A 43 -5.48 2.74 5.74
N VAL A 44 -4.20 2.64 5.33
CA VAL A 44 -3.10 2.22 6.21
C VAL A 44 -2.83 3.25 7.31
N PHE A 45 -2.89 4.54 7.00
CA PHE A 45 -2.66 5.61 7.97
C PHE A 45 -3.79 5.76 9.02
N TYR A 46 -5.04 5.47 8.63
CA TYR A 46 -6.19 5.66 9.51
C TYR A 46 -6.27 4.65 10.65
N TYR A 47 -5.63 3.47 10.51
CA TYR A 47 -5.62 2.46 11.58
C TYR A 47 -4.58 2.79 12.66
N GLN A 48 -5.09 2.95 13.89
CA GLN A 48 -4.30 3.27 15.08
C GLN A 48 -3.63 2.02 15.69
N SER A 49 -4.26 0.84 15.63
CA SER A 49 -3.64 -0.38 16.18
C SER A 49 -2.62 -0.98 15.22
N PRO A 50 -1.47 -1.49 15.72
CA PRO A 50 -0.47 -2.17 14.91
C PRO A 50 -1.04 -3.36 14.13
N GLU A 51 -1.92 -4.14 14.72
CA GLU A 51 -2.52 -5.35 14.13
C GLU A 51 -3.46 -5.00 12.99
N ALA A 52 -4.27 -3.94 13.15
CA ALA A 52 -5.16 -3.46 12.11
C ALA A 52 -4.36 -2.89 10.93
N ARG A 53 -3.25 -2.20 11.21
CA ARG A 53 -2.33 -1.72 10.18
C ARG A 53 -1.69 -2.87 9.42
N GLU A 54 -1.22 -3.91 10.10
CA GLU A 54 -0.63 -5.09 9.46
C GLU A 54 -1.64 -5.81 8.54
N LYS A 55 -2.88 -6.02 9.03
CA LYS A 55 -3.97 -6.58 8.20
C LYS A 55 -4.24 -5.74 6.96
N ARG A 56 -4.20 -4.41 7.09
CA ARG A 56 -4.41 -3.49 5.96
C ARG A 56 -3.26 -3.54 4.95
N VAL A 57 -2.02 -3.68 5.42
CA VAL A 57 -0.85 -3.86 4.54
C VAL A 57 -0.94 -5.20 3.79
N LYS A 58 -1.32 -6.29 4.46
CA LYS A 58 -1.57 -7.58 3.79
C LYS A 58 -2.62 -7.45 2.68
N ARG A 59 -3.73 -6.76 2.98
CA ARG A 59 -4.77 -6.50 1.98
C ARG A 59 -4.26 -5.67 0.80
N LEU A 60 -3.47 -4.64 1.06
CA LEU A 60 -2.85 -3.81 0.02
C LEU A 60 -1.97 -4.68 -0.90
N VAL A 61 -1.15 -5.57 -0.33
CA VAL A 61 -0.32 -6.51 -1.11
C VAL A 61 -1.17 -7.42 -1.98
N GLU A 62 -2.25 -8.01 -1.46
CA GLU A 62 -3.19 -8.82 -2.25
C GLU A 62 -3.78 -8.05 -3.43
N ASP A 63 -4.23 -6.82 -3.19
CA ASP A 63 -4.83 -5.99 -4.23
C ASP A 63 -3.78 -5.60 -5.30
N CYS A 64 -2.54 -5.37 -4.89
CA CYS A 64 -1.43 -5.20 -5.84
C CYS A 64 -1.18 -6.46 -6.68
N LEU A 65 -1.15 -7.65 -6.06
CA LEU A 65 -0.96 -8.90 -6.79
C LEU A 65 -2.06 -9.15 -7.83
N LYS A 66 -3.32 -8.81 -7.51
CA LYS A 66 -4.43 -8.89 -8.47
C LYS A 66 -4.24 -7.96 -9.67
N VAL A 67 -3.69 -6.76 -9.45
CA VAL A 67 -3.38 -5.82 -10.52
C VAL A 67 -2.17 -6.30 -11.34
N ALA A 68 -1.16 -6.88 -10.69
CA ALA A 68 0.04 -7.38 -11.35
C ALA A 68 -0.21 -8.63 -12.23
N GLY A 69 -1.24 -9.41 -11.91
CA GLY A 69 -1.65 -10.59 -12.68
C GLY A 69 -2.68 -10.31 -13.78
N ARG A 70 -3.08 -9.05 -13.97
CA ARG A 70 -3.87 -8.59 -15.12
C ARG A 70 -2.94 -8.23 -16.28
#